data_AF-A0A8C0C260-F1
#
_entry.id   AF-A0A8C0C260-F1
#
_cell.length_a   1.000
_cell.length_b   1.000
_cell.length_c   1.000
_cell.angle_alpha   90.00
_cell.angle_beta   90.00
_cell.angle_gamma   90.00
#
_symmetry.space_group_name_H-M   'P 1'
#
loop_
_entity.id
_entity.type
_entity.pdbx_description
1 polymer ?
#
loop_
_entity_poly.entity_id
_entity_poly.type
_entity_poly.pdbx_seq_one_letter_code
_entity_poly.pdbx_strand_id
1 'polypeptide(L)'
;MIVMVVGFVTVLIRGTTLNGGSTKVWEVAYEGSRLNIFDFDVDPLRRHTFWTIVIGGTFTWLGIYGVNQSTIQRCISCKSEKHAKLALYLNLLGLWTVLVCAVFCGLVMYSHYKSCDPWTADFISAPDQLMPYFVMDIFSSMPGVPGLFVACAFSGTLSTVAASINALATVTFEDLVKKCFPSLSEKISTWISKGLCRYIIWRPVHFDGCGSIAAGRSCAGFPLHPWDVWGAHAGIIYPGNCVPLKSLGGVWLKLHLENCSDFLVPSAA
;
A
#
# COMPACT_ATOMS: atom_id res chain seq x y z
N MET A 1 -7.66 -9.47 -4.92
CA MET A 1 -8.72 -8.48 -5.24
C MET A 1 -9.92 -8.62 -4.31
N ILE A 2 -10.65 -9.74 -4.32
CA ILE A 2 -11.87 -9.93 -3.49
C ILE A 2 -11.62 -9.62 -2.01
N VAL A 3 -10.58 -10.22 -1.43
CA VAL A 3 -10.21 -10.01 -0.02
C VAL A 3 -9.94 -8.53 0.31
N MET A 4 -9.28 -7.79 -0.59
CA MET A 4 -9.02 -6.36 -0.40
C MET A 4 -10.32 -5.55 -0.47
N VAL A 5 -11.19 -5.85 -1.44
CA VAL A 5 -12.50 -5.17 -1.58
C VAL A 5 -13.35 -5.40 -0.33
N VAL A 6 -13.40 -6.64 0.18
CA VAL A 6 -14.12 -6.95 1.43
C VAL A 6 -13.55 -6.13 2.60
N GLY A 7 -12.22 -6.01 2.70
CA GLY A 7 -11.57 -5.17 3.71
C GLY A 7 -12.00 -3.71 3.62
N PHE A 8 -11.92 -3.10 2.43
CA PHE A 8 -12.36 -1.72 2.22
C PHE A 8 -13.85 -1.53 2.53
N VAL A 9 -14.72 -2.42 2.04
CA VAL A 9 -16.17 -2.35 2.29
C VAL A 9 -16.48 -2.44 3.78
N THR A 10 -15.78 -3.29 4.52
CA THR A 10 -15.95 -3.42 5.98
C THR A 10 -15.58 -2.12 6.69
N VAL A 11 -14.47 -1.49 6.31
CA VAL A 11 -14.06 -0.17 6.84
C VAL A 11 -15.07 0.91 6.47
N LEU A 12 -15.58 0.93 5.23
CA LEU A 12 -16.59 1.89 4.79
C LEU A 12 -17.87 1.78 5.61
N ILE A 13 -18.41 0.57 5.80
CA ILE A 13 -19.65 0.36 6.55
C ILE A 13 -19.47 0.79 8.00
N ARG A 14 -18.39 0.34 8.66
CA ARG A 14 -18.15 0.67 10.07
C ARG A 14 -17.88 2.16 10.26
N GLY A 15 -16.99 2.73 9.45
CA GLY A 15 -16.60 4.13 9.55
C GLY A 15 -17.74 5.09 9.21
N THR A 16 -18.58 4.79 8.22
CA THR A 16 -19.77 5.63 7.93
C THR A 16 -20.79 5.56 9.07
N THR A 17 -21.01 4.39 9.66
CA THR A 17 -21.95 4.23 10.79
C THR A 17 -21.52 5.05 12.01
N LEU A 18 -20.22 5.06 12.33
CA LEU A 18 -19.68 5.83 13.46
C LEU A 18 -19.74 7.35 13.23
N ASN A 19 -19.63 7.80 11.98
CA ASN A 19 -19.66 9.22 11.62
C ASN A 19 -21.08 9.76 11.34
N GLY A 20 -22.13 9.06 11.79
CA GLY A 20 -23.52 9.52 11.61
C GLY A 20 -24.10 9.29 10.22
N GLY A 21 -23.52 8.38 9.43
CA GLY A 21 -24.01 7.97 8.12
C GLY A 21 -23.24 8.59 6.94
N SER A 22 -23.50 8.07 5.73
CA SER A 22 -22.83 8.49 4.49
C SER A 22 -23.11 9.95 4.13
N THR A 23 -24.32 10.44 4.38
CA THR A 23 -24.69 11.84 4.12
C THR A 23 -23.86 12.82 4.94
N LYS A 24 -23.61 12.51 6.23
CA LYS A 24 -22.83 13.40 7.09
C LYS A 24 -21.35 13.43 6.67
N VAL A 25 -20.79 12.28 6.31
CA VAL A 25 -19.44 12.18 5.75
C VAL A 25 -19.30 13.04 4.49
N TRP A 26 -20.30 13.00 3.61
CA TRP A 26 -20.30 13.80 2.38
C TRP A 26 -20.36 15.30 2.65
N GLU A 27 -21.24 15.73 3.55
CA GLU A 27 -21.37 17.14 3.96
C GLU A 27 -20.06 17.66 4.56
N VAL A 28 -19.45 16.90 5.48
CA VAL A 28 -18.16 17.24 6.10
C VAL A 28 -17.04 17.34 5.06
N ALA A 29 -17.00 16.43 4.08
CA ALA A 29 -16.01 16.46 3.01
C ALA A 29 -16.21 17.67 2.07
N TYR A 30 -17.47 18.06 1.82
CA TYR A 30 -17.80 19.23 1.03
C TYR A 30 -17.37 20.52 1.72
N GLU A 31 -17.75 20.70 3.00
CA GLU A 31 -17.31 21.83 3.83
C GLU A 31 -15.79 21.92 3.94
N GLY A 32 -15.12 20.78 4.06
CA GLY A 32 -13.66 20.67 4.13
C GLY A 32 -12.94 20.93 2.82
N SER A 33 -13.65 21.31 1.74
CA SER A 33 -13.12 21.52 0.39
C SER A 33 -12.31 20.32 -0.13
N ARG A 34 -12.65 19.10 0.31
CA ARG A 34 -11.99 17.85 -0.11
C ARG A 34 -12.55 17.25 -1.38
N LEU A 35 -13.70 17.75 -1.86
CA LEU A 35 -14.39 17.26 -3.06
C LEU A 35 -14.01 18.01 -4.35
N ASN A 36 -12.86 18.70 -4.37
CA ASN A 36 -12.39 19.36 -5.59
C ASN A 36 -11.75 18.32 -6.54
N ILE A 37 -12.51 17.91 -7.55
CA ILE A 37 -12.11 16.85 -8.50
C ILE A 37 -11.26 17.41 -9.66
N PHE A 38 -11.46 18.68 -10.03
CA PHE A 38 -10.88 19.26 -11.23
C PHE A 38 -10.00 20.47 -10.89
N ASP A 39 -8.69 20.23 -10.75
CA ASP A 39 -7.66 21.27 -10.69
C ASP A 39 -6.95 21.34 -12.05
N PHE A 40 -7.20 22.40 -12.83
CA PHE A 40 -6.65 22.59 -14.18
C PHE A 40 -5.34 23.42 -14.20
N ASP A 41 -4.72 23.62 -13.05
CA ASP A 41 -3.42 24.30 -12.96
C ASP A 41 -2.34 23.56 -13.78
N VAL A 42 -1.56 24.33 -14.54
CA VAL A 42 -0.53 23.87 -15.47
C VAL A 42 0.86 23.81 -14.81
N ASP A 43 0.99 24.28 -13.56
CA ASP A 43 2.25 24.23 -12.82
C ASP A 43 2.79 22.77 -12.70
N PRO A 44 3.95 22.46 -13.31
CA PRO A 44 4.53 21.12 -13.26
C PRO A 44 5.05 20.72 -11.88
N LEU A 45 5.21 21.66 -10.94
CA LEU A 45 5.60 21.36 -9.56
C LEU A 45 4.43 20.85 -8.71
N ARG A 46 3.19 21.09 -9.13
CA ARG A 46 2.01 20.58 -8.45
C ARG A 46 1.84 19.09 -8.73
N ARG A 47 1.96 18.28 -7.68
CA ARG A 47 1.96 16.81 -7.77
C ARG A 47 0.68 16.21 -8.36
N HIS A 48 -0.48 16.84 -8.10
CA HIS A 48 -1.79 16.32 -8.50
C HIS A 48 -2.63 17.43 -9.13
N THR A 49 -2.58 17.51 -10.46
CA THR A 49 -3.46 18.35 -11.29
C THR A 49 -4.06 17.46 -12.38
N PHE A 50 -5.08 17.96 -13.08
CA PHE A 50 -5.67 17.28 -14.23
C PHE A 50 -4.59 16.87 -15.24
N TRP A 51 -3.64 17.78 -15.53
CA TRP A 51 -2.58 17.53 -16.51
C TRP A 51 -1.57 16.48 -16.05
N THR A 52 -1.10 16.55 -14.80
CA THR A 52 -0.13 15.58 -14.29
C THR A 52 -0.74 14.19 -14.15
N ILE A 53 -2.02 14.09 -13.81
CA ILE A 53 -2.74 12.82 -13.71
C ILE A 53 -3.04 12.24 -15.11
N VAL A 54 -3.53 13.05 -16.05
CA VAL A 54 -3.89 12.55 -17.40
C VAL A 54 -2.63 12.20 -18.19
N ILE A 55 -1.68 13.13 -18.32
CA ILE A 55 -0.48 12.92 -19.13
C ILE A 55 0.45 11.93 -18.42
N GLY A 56 0.84 12.22 -17.17
CA GLY A 56 1.74 11.37 -16.39
C GLY A 56 1.14 9.99 -16.09
N GLY A 57 -0.16 9.93 -15.79
CA GLY A 57 -0.88 8.67 -15.61
C GLY A 57 -0.92 7.83 -16.89
N THR A 58 -1.13 8.44 -18.06
CA THR A 58 -1.13 7.71 -19.34
C THR A 58 0.21 7.02 -19.59
N PHE A 59 1.33 7.73 -19.44
CA PHE A 59 2.66 7.12 -19.60
C PHE A 59 2.94 6.06 -18.53
N THR A 60 2.52 6.30 -17.29
CA THR A 60 2.67 5.33 -16.19
C THR A 60 1.92 4.03 -16.49
N TRP A 61 0.64 4.12 -16.89
CA TRP A 61 -0.18 2.95 -17.22
C TRP A 61 0.28 2.24 -18.48
N LEU A 62 0.72 2.99 -19.49
CA LEU A 62 1.34 2.41 -20.69
C LEU A 62 2.59 1.61 -20.33
N GLY A 63 3.42 2.10 -19.41
CA GLY A 63 4.57 1.36 -18.89
C GLY A 63 4.17 0.05 -18.19
N ILE A 64 3.20 0.14 -17.28
CA ILE A 64 2.73 -0.99 -16.46
C ILE A 64 2.10 -2.11 -17.30
N TYR A 65 1.34 -1.77 -18.34
CA TYR A 65 0.65 -2.79 -19.16
C TYR A 65 1.37 -3.11 -20.48
N GLY A 66 2.16 -2.19 -21.01
CA GLY A 66 2.80 -2.31 -22.33
C GLY A 66 4.21 -2.91 -22.30
N VAL A 67 5.01 -2.63 -21.26
CA VAL A 67 6.42 -3.07 -21.21
C VAL A 67 6.80 -3.85 -19.96
N ASN A 68 5.95 -3.85 -18.93
CA ASN A 68 6.24 -4.58 -17.70
C ASN A 68 6.23 -6.10 -17.94
N GLN A 69 7.38 -6.72 -17.69
CA GLN A 69 7.55 -8.16 -17.86
C GLN A 69 6.52 -8.99 -17.09
N SER A 70 6.16 -8.60 -15.86
CA SER A 70 5.19 -9.35 -15.06
C SER A 70 3.81 -9.41 -15.73
N THR A 71 3.41 -8.31 -16.35
CA THR A 71 2.12 -8.22 -17.06
C THR A 71 2.15 -9.03 -18.35
N ILE A 72 3.21 -8.88 -19.14
CA ILE A 72 3.38 -9.60 -20.42
C ILE A 72 3.40 -11.11 -20.18
N GLN A 73 4.13 -11.57 -19.16
CA GLN A 73 4.20 -12.99 -18.77
C GLN A 73 2.83 -13.59 -18.45
N ARG A 74 1.95 -12.84 -17.78
CA ARG A 74 0.58 -13.28 -17.48
C ARG A 74 -0.27 -13.40 -18.76
N CYS A 75 -0.10 -12.46 -19.69
CA CYS A 75 -0.82 -12.47 -20.97
C CYS A 75 -0.41 -13.67 -21.83
N ILE A 76 0.89 -13.95 -21.98
CA ILE A 76 1.39 -15.08 -22.79
C ILE A 76 1.10 -16.45 -22.16
N SER A 77 0.85 -16.50 -20.86
CA SER A 77 0.46 -17.74 -20.16
C SER A 77 -1.01 -18.14 -20.40
N CYS A 78 -1.79 -17.25 -21.02
CA CYS A 78 -3.20 -17.54 -21.35
C CYS A 78 -3.31 -18.43 -22.58
N LYS A 79 -4.31 -19.32 -22.61
CA LYS A 79 -4.54 -20.27 -23.72
C LYS A 79 -4.86 -19.61 -25.07
N SER A 80 -5.38 -18.38 -25.04
CA SER A 80 -5.80 -17.63 -26.23
C SER A 80 -5.74 -16.13 -25.95
N GLU A 81 -5.56 -15.34 -27.01
CA GLU A 81 -5.61 -13.87 -26.96
C GLU A 81 -6.91 -13.35 -26.37
N LYS A 82 -8.05 -13.99 -26.65
CA LYS A 82 -9.35 -13.60 -26.08
C LYS A 82 -9.36 -13.74 -24.56
N HIS A 83 -8.73 -14.79 -24.02
CA HIS A 83 -8.60 -14.98 -22.57
C HIS A 83 -7.65 -13.96 -21.94
N ALA A 84 -6.54 -13.63 -22.62
CA ALA A 84 -5.63 -12.58 -22.15
C ALA A 84 -6.33 -11.20 -22.09
N LYS A 85 -7.06 -10.83 -23.15
CA LYS A 85 -7.87 -9.59 -23.18
C LYS A 85 -8.91 -9.56 -22.06
N LEU A 86 -9.66 -10.65 -21.87
CA LEU A 86 -10.63 -10.75 -20.78
C LEU A 86 -9.98 -10.60 -19.41
N ALA A 87 -8.82 -11.25 -19.18
CA ALA A 87 -8.09 -11.13 -17.92
C ALA A 87 -7.63 -9.69 -17.63
N LEU A 88 -7.20 -8.95 -18.67
CA LEU A 88 -6.86 -7.53 -18.55
C LEU A 88 -8.08 -6.66 -18.20
N TYR A 89 -9.23 -6.87 -18.85
CA TYR A 89 -10.45 -6.12 -18.52
C TYR A 89 -10.95 -6.40 -17.09
N LEU A 90 -10.87 -7.66 -16.63
CA LEU A 90 -11.22 -8.01 -15.25
C LEU A 90 -10.24 -7.37 -14.25
N ASN A 91 -8.96 -7.30 -14.58
CA ASN A 91 -7.96 -6.62 -13.76
C ASN A 91 -8.24 -5.11 -13.67
N LEU A 92 -8.56 -4.48 -14.80
CA LEU A 92 -8.94 -3.08 -14.88
C LEU A 92 -10.16 -2.79 -13.99
N LEU A 93 -11.24 -3.58 -14.12
CA LEU A 93 -12.44 -3.42 -13.29
C LEU A 93 -12.13 -3.53 -11.80
N GLY A 94 -11.32 -4.51 -11.41
CA GLY A 94 -10.93 -4.68 -10.01
C GLY A 94 -10.09 -3.52 -9.47
N LEU A 95 -9.17 -2.99 -10.27
CA LEU A 95 -8.38 -1.80 -9.93
C LEU A 95 -9.27 -0.57 -9.72
N TRP A 96 -10.20 -0.30 -10.64
CA TRP A 96 -11.18 0.79 -10.50
C TRP A 96 -11.99 0.64 -9.22
N THR A 97 -12.47 -0.57 -8.93
CA THR A 97 -13.24 -0.87 -7.72
C THR A 97 -12.44 -0.56 -6.46
N VAL A 98 -11.19 -1.00 -6.37
CA VAL A 98 -10.32 -0.75 -5.21
C VAL A 98 -10.00 0.73 -5.05
N LEU A 99 -9.71 1.44 -6.15
CA LEU A 99 -9.43 2.88 -6.12
C LEU A 99 -10.62 3.69 -5.60
N VAL A 100 -11.82 3.42 -6.13
CA VAL A 100 -13.04 4.09 -5.67
C VAL A 100 -13.28 3.83 -4.20
N CYS A 101 -13.15 2.57 -3.76
CA CYS A 101 -13.29 2.22 -2.35
C CYS A 101 -12.26 2.94 -1.46
N ALA A 102 -11.00 3.03 -1.90
CA ALA A 102 -9.94 3.71 -1.16
C ALA A 102 -10.20 5.21 -1.02
N VAL A 103 -10.69 5.88 -2.07
CA VAL A 103 -11.09 7.29 -2.02
C VAL A 103 -12.20 7.51 -1.00
N PHE A 104 -13.25 6.69 -1.02
CA PHE A 104 -14.33 6.79 -0.04
C PHE A 104 -13.85 6.52 1.38
N CYS A 105 -12.95 5.55 1.60
CA CYS A 105 -12.34 5.33 2.91
C CYS A 105 -11.57 6.55 3.37
N GLY A 106 -10.84 7.21 2.48
CA GLY A 106 -10.15 8.47 2.76
C GLY A 106 -11.10 9.59 3.20
N LEU A 107 -12.26 9.72 2.56
CA LEU A 107 -13.28 10.70 2.95
C LEU A 107 -13.90 10.39 4.31
N VAL A 108 -14.19 9.12 4.60
CA VAL A 108 -14.72 8.67 5.89
C VAL A 108 -13.69 8.92 7.01
N MET A 109 -12.43 8.60 6.75
CA MET A 109 -11.32 8.85 7.67
C MET A 109 -11.13 10.35 7.92
N TYR A 110 -11.20 11.18 6.88
CA TYR A 110 -11.18 12.64 7.02
C TYR A 110 -12.35 13.15 7.87
N SER A 111 -13.57 12.63 7.65
CA SER A 111 -14.72 13.00 8.45
C SER A 111 -14.58 12.60 9.92
N HIS A 112 -13.93 11.47 10.20
CA HIS A 112 -13.68 11.00 11.57
C HIS A 112 -12.68 11.87 12.31
N TYR A 113 -11.58 12.22 11.64
CA TYR A 113 -10.48 13.00 12.20
C TYR A 113 -10.57 14.51 11.91
N LYS A 114 -11.75 15.04 11.55
CA LYS A 114 -11.94 16.47 11.23
C LYS A 114 -11.48 17.37 12.38
N SER A 115 -11.78 16.98 13.62
CA SER A 115 -11.52 17.78 14.83
C SER A 115 -10.17 17.48 15.47
N CYS A 116 -9.65 16.27 15.31
CA CYS A 116 -8.38 15.84 15.88
C CYS A 116 -7.69 14.91 14.88
N ASP A 117 -6.71 15.45 14.16
CA ASP A 117 -5.91 14.68 13.21
C ASP A 117 -4.74 14.01 13.95
N PRO A 118 -4.68 12.67 14.01
CA PRO A 118 -3.62 11.96 14.73
C PRO A 118 -2.23 12.15 14.11
N TRP A 119 -2.14 12.57 12.84
CA TRP A 119 -0.86 12.94 12.25
C TRP A 119 -0.35 14.28 12.78
N THR A 120 -1.19 15.32 12.76
CA THR A 120 -0.83 16.64 13.30
C THR A 120 -0.62 16.61 14.83
N ALA A 121 -1.30 15.68 15.53
CA ALA A 121 -1.16 15.47 16.97
C ALA A 121 0.04 14.57 17.37
N ASP A 122 0.92 14.22 16.43
CA ASP A 122 2.15 13.42 16.64
C ASP A 122 1.93 12.01 17.24
N PHE A 123 0.71 11.47 17.11
CA PHE A 123 0.44 10.05 17.40
C PHE A 123 0.98 9.13 16.30
N ILE A 124 1.19 9.68 15.09
CA ILE A 124 1.60 8.95 13.90
C ILE A 124 2.76 9.68 13.21
N SER A 125 3.84 8.95 12.91
CA SER A 125 5.06 9.55 12.33
C SER A 125 5.00 9.77 10.82
N ALA A 126 4.10 9.08 10.12
CA ALA A 126 3.99 9.16 8.65
C ALA A 126 2.53 9.09 8.18
N PRO A 127 2.13 9.86 7.14
CA PRO A 127 0.77 9.83 6.61
C PRO A 127 0.28 8.44 6.18
N ASP A 128 1.18 7.57 5.73
CA ASP A 128 0.85 6.21 5.27
C ASP A 128 0.33 5.28 6.39
N GLN A 129 0.59 5.63 7.65
CA GLN A 129 0.15 4.87 8.82
C GLN A 129 -1.27 5.25 9.26
N LEU A 130 -1.86 6.30 8.68
CA LEU A 130 -3.17 6.83 9.06
C LEU A 130 -4.29 5.82 8.82
N MET A 131 -4.27 5.12 7.68
CA MET A 131 -5.31 4.13 7.36
C MET A 131 -5.25 2.90 8.29
N PRO A 132 -4.09 2.25 8.53
CA PRO A 132 -3.99 1.22 9.55
C PRO A 132 -4.41 1.68 10.94
N TYR A 133 -4.01 2.89 11.36
CA TYR A 133 -4.42 3.47 12.64
C TYR A 133 -5.94 3.64 12.74
N PHE A 134 -6.55 4.20 11.69
CA PHE A 134 -8.00 4.36 11.59
C PHE A 134 -8.75 3.03 11.73
N VAL A 135 -8.24 1.95 11.13
CA VAL A 135 -8.86 0.62 11.28
C VAL A 135 -8.74 0.11 12.72
N MET A 136 -7.59 0.31 13.38
CA MET A 136 -7.44 -0.08 14.80
C MET A 136 -8.43 0.68 15.69
N ASP A 137 -8.66 1.96 15.40
CA ASP A 137 -9.54 2.85 16.16
C ASP A 137 -11.03 2.44 16.04
N ILE A 138 -11.57 2.38 14.82
CA ILE A 138 -13.00 2.10 14.57
C ILE A 138 -13.44 0.66 14.92
N PHE A 139 -12.48 -0.27 14.98
CA PHE A 139 -12.68 -1.68 15.33
C PHE A 139 -12.10 -2.05 16.70
N SER A 140 -11.77 -1.07 17.56
CA SER A 140 -11.28 -1.29 18.93
C SER A 140 -12.15 -2.28 19.75
N SER A 141 -13.46 -2.24 19.55
CA SER A 141 -14.44 -3.16 20.18
C SER A 141 -14.48 -4.59 19.61
N MET A 142 -13.86 -4.85 18.45
CA MET A 142 -13.93 -6.12 17.73
C MET A 142 -12.52 -6.71 17.54
N PRO A 143 -11.99 -7.44 18.53
CA PRO A 143 -10.66 -8.04 18.43
C PRO A 143 -10.64 -9.05 17.27
N GLY A 144 -9.61 -8.96 16.42
CA GLY A 144 -9.40 -9.83 15.25
C GLY A 144 -9.66 -9.17 13.89
N VAL A 145 -10.65 -8.26 13.78
CA VAL A 145 -10.93 -7.54 12.51
C VAL A 145 -9.76 -6.66 12.07
N PRO A 146 -9.12 -5.87 12.96
CA PRO A 146 -7.93 -5.10 12.56
C PRO A 146 -6.77 -5.99 12.11
N GLY A 147 -6.55 -7.11 12.81
CA GLY A 147 -5.53 -8.10 12.44
C GLY A 147 -5.78 -8.70 11.05
N LEU A 148 -7.05 -9.02 10.74
CA LEU A 148 -7.45 -9.49 9.42
C LEU A 148 -7.19 -8.43 8.35
N PHE A 149 -7.55 -7.17 8.59
CA PHE A 149 -7.28 -6.07 7.65
C PHE A 149 -5.79 -5.93 7.34
N VAL A 150 -4.95 -5.92 8.37
CA VAL A 150 -3.49 -5.84 8.23
C VAL A 150 -2.95 -7.05 7.47
N ALA A 151 -3.42 -8.27 7.77
CA ALA A 151 -3.05 -9.48 7.03
C ALA A 151 -3.43 -9.40 5.54
N CYS A 152 -4.61 -8.83 5.22
CA CYS A 152 -5.07 -8.63 3.85
C CYS A 152 -4.19 -7.63 3.10
N ALA A 153 -3.81 -6.52 3.75
CA ALA A 153 -2.92 -5.51 3.18
C ALA A 153 -1.54 -6.11 2.87
N PHE A 154 -0.96 -6.87 3.80
CA PHE A 154 0.31 -7.57 3.58
C PHE A 154 0.22 -8.61 2.47
N SER A 155 -0.87 -9.39 2.41
CA SER A 155 -1.07 -10.38 1.35
C SER A 155 -1.11 -9.72 -0.04
N GLY A 156 -1.81 -8.59 -0.17
CA GLY A 156 -1.84 -7.80 -1.41
C GLY A 156 -0.45 -7.36 -1.84
N THR A 157 0.28 -6.70 -0.94
CA THR A 157 1.66 -6.24 -1.16
C THR A 157 2.62 -7.39 -1.51
N LEU A 158 2.55 -8.49 -0.77
CA LEU A 158 3.46 -9.63 -0.97
C LEU A 158 3.25 -10.26 -2.35
N SER A 159 2.00 -10.29 -2.84
CA SER A 159 1.68 -10.82 -4.17
C SER A 159 2.30 -9.97 -5.29
N THR A 160 2.34 -8.64 -5.13
CA THR A 160 2.98 -7.74 -6.10
C THR A 160 4.49 -7.84 -6.04
N VAL A 161 5.07 -7.90 -4.84
CA VAL A 161 6.52 -8.04 -4.64
C VAL A 161 7.03 -9.35 -5.25
N ALA A 162 6.36 -10.47 -4.98
CA ALA A 162 6.72 -11.76 -5.55
C ALA A 162 6.67 -11.74 -7.09
N ALA A 163 5.67 -11.10 -7.68
CA ALA A 163 5.55 -10.98 -9.13
C ALA A 163 6.69 -10.14 -9.74
N SER A 164 7.09 -9.04 -9.08
CA SER A 164 8.21 -8.20 -9.51
C SER A 164 9.56 -8.93 -9.41
N ILE A 165 9.79 -9.70 -8.34
CA ILE A 165 11.03 -10.49 -8.18
C ILE A 165 11.12 -11.57 -9.25
N ASN A 166 10.03 -12.27 -9.53
CA ASN A 166 10.00 -13.28 -10.59
C ASN A 166 10.25 -12.67 -11.97
N ALA A 167 9.67 -11.50 -12.23
CA ALA A 167 9.92 -10.75 -13.46
C ALA A 167 11.40 -10.34 -13.58
N LEU A 168 11.99 -9.76 -12.53
CA LEU A 168 13.38 -9.33 -12.51
C LEU A 168 14.36 -10.50 -12.69
N ALA A 169 14.12 -11.61 -11.99
CA ALA A 169 14.93 -12.82 -12.14
C ALA A 169 14.84 -13.39 -13.57
N THR A 170 13.65 -13.34 -14.18
CA THR A 170 13.47 -13.78 -15.57
C THR A 170 14.23 -12.88 -16.53
N VAL A 171 14.08 -11.56 -16.43
CA VAL A 171 14.78 -10.59 -17.29
C VAL A 171 16.29 -10.75 -17.13
N THR A 172 16.78 -10.82 -15.90
CA THR A 172 18.21 -11.03 -15.61
C THR A 172 18.75 -12.32 -16.24
N PHE A 173 17.96 -13.39 -16.16
CA PHE A 173 18.35 -14.68 -16.72
C PHE A 173 18.35 -14.67 -18.27
N GLU A 174 17.28 -14.19 -18.90
CA GLU A 174 17.14 -14.14 -20.35
C GLU A 174 18.13 -13.14 -21.00
N ASP A 175 18.30 -11.96 -20.39
CA ASP A 175 19.10 -10.89 -21.00
C ASP A 175 20.58 -10.94 -20.70
N LEU A 176 21.00 -11.46 -19.53
CA LEU A 176 22.40 -11.51 -19.14
C LEU A 176 22.92 -12.95 -19.18
N VAL A 177 22.31 -13.86 -18.42
CA VAL A 177 22.85 -15.22 -18.23
C VAL A 177 22.84 -16.02 -19.52
N LYS A 178 21.71 -16.07 -20.23
CA LYS A 178 21.57 -16.80 -21.49
C LYS A 178 22.44 -16.23 -22.61
N LYS A 179 22.63 -14.90 -22.66
CA LYS A 179 23.55 -14.26 -23.64
C LYS A 179 25.01 -14.60 -23.35
N CYS A 180 25.42 -14.65 -22.08
CA CYS A 180 26.78 -15.03 -21.69
C CYS A 180 27.04 -16.53 -21.81
N PHE A 181 26.02 -17.37 -21.61
CA PHE A 181 26.14 -18.84 -21.66
C PHE A 181 25.02 -19.46 -22.52
N PRO A 182 25.20 -19.53 -23.85
CA PRO A 182 24.14 -19.91 -24.79
C PRO A 182 23.76 -21.40 -24.76
N SER A 183 24.61 -22.29 -24.22
CA SER A 183 24.40 -23.75 -24.23
C SER A 183 24.11 -24.32 -22.83
N LEU A 184 23.19 -23.70 -22.07
CA LEU A 184 22.78 -24.22 -20.76
C LEU A 184 21.67 -25.28 -20.86
N SER A 185 21.81 -26.35 -20.08
CA SER A 185 20.75 -27.34 -19.87
C SER A 185 19.57 -26.72 -19.10
N GLU A 186 18.34 -27.07 -19.47
CA GLU A 186 17.10 -26.57 -18.83
C GLU A 186 17.07 -26.73 -17.30
N LYS A 187 17.67 -27.82 -16.79
CA LYS A 187 17.78 -28.06 -15.35
C LYS A 187 18.64 -26.99 -14.67
N ILE A 188 19.79 -26.66 -15.27
CA ILE A 188 20.74 -25.66 -14.75
C ILE A 188 20.12 -24.27 -14.85
N SER A 189 19.44 -23.96 -15.97
CA SER A 189 18.69 -22.71 -16.15
C SER A 189 17.68 -22.49 -15.03
N THR A 190 16.89 -23.52 -14.70
CA THR A 190 15.88 -23.45 -13.63
C THR A 190 16.52 -23.24 -12.26
N TRP A 191 17.64 -23.93 -11.97
CA TRP A 191 18.37 -23.74 -10.72
C TRP A 191 18.96 -22.34 -10.59
N ILE A 192 19.49 -21.78 -11.67
CA ILE A 192 20.02 -20.41 -11.70
C ILE A 192 18.90 -19.41 -11.47
N SER A 193 17.75 -19.53 -12.15
CA SER A 193 16.61 -18.62 -11.92
C SER A 193 16.11 -18.68 -10.47
N LYS A 194 16.02 -19.88 -9.87
CA LYS A 194 15.68 -20.04 -8.45
C LYS A 194 16.73 -19.42 -7.52
N GLY A 195 18.02 -19.59 -7.86
CA GLY A 195 19.13 -18.96 -7.14
C GLY A 195 19.08 -17.44 -7.20
N LEU A 196 18.77 -16.86 -8.37
CA LEU A 196 18.59 -15.43 -8.58
C LEU A 196 17.43 -14.87 -7.75
N CYS A 197 16.26 -15.53 -7.76
CA CYS A 197 15.15 -15.12 -6.90
C CYS A 197 15.56 -15.09 -5.42
N ARG A 198 16.27 -16.13 -4.95
CA ARG A 198 16.75 -16.19 -3.56
C ARG A 198 17.75 -15.08 -3.26
N TYR A 199 18.67 -14.79 -4.19
CA TYR A 199 19.66 -13.72 -4.07
C TYR A 199 19.00 -12.34 -4.00
N ILE A 200 18.05 -12.06 -4.90
CA ILE A 200 17.30 -10.79 -4.93
C ILE A 200 16.53 -10.58 -3.62
N ILE A 201 15.93 -11.64 -3.06
CA ILE A 201 15.23 -11.57 -1.77
C ILE A 201 16.20 -11.36 -0.60
N TRP A 202 17.35 -12.05 -0.59
CA TRP A 202 18.27 -12.03 0.55
C TRP A 202 19.12 -10.76 0.65
N ARG A 203 19.43 -10.12 -0.48
CA ARG A 203 20.38 -8.99 -0.52
C ARG A 203 19.88 -7.77 0.28
N PRO A 204 18.61 -7.32 0.18
CA PRO A 204 18.10 -6.21 0.98
C PRO A 204 17.98 -6.57 2.46
N VAL A 205 17.45 -7.76 2.77
CA VAL A 205 17.22 -8.24 4.15
C VAL A 205 18.52 -8.28 4.97
N HIS A 206 19.64 -8.66 4.36
CA HIS A 206 20.93 -8.69 5.04
C HIS A 206 21.55 -7.30 5.21
N PHE A 207 21.40 -6.42 4.21
CA PHE A 207 21.98 -5.06 4.25
C PHE A 207 21.26 -4.17 5.29
N ASP A 208 19.92 -4.22 5.33
CA ASP A 208 19.11 -3.45 6.27
C ASP A 208 19.20 -4.02 7.71
N GLY A 209 19.32 -5.34 7.84
CA GLY A 209 19.58 -6.00 9.12
C GLY A 209 20.91 -5.57 9.72
N CYS A 210 21.97 -5.50 8.91
CA CYS A 210 23.30 -5.11 9.39
C CYS A 210 23.38 -3.61 9.72
N GLY A 211 22.74 -2.74 8.93
CA GLY A 211 22.65 -1.30 9.20
C GLY A 211 21.85 -0.96 10.46
N SER A 212 20.79 -1.72 10.74
CA SER A 212 19.96 -1.54 11.94
C SER A 212 20.67 -2.01 13.22
N ILE A 213 21.42 -3.12 13.15
CA ILE A 213 22.24 -3.64 14.26
C ILE A 213 23.39 -2.67 14.58
N ALA A 214 24.07 -2.14 13.56
CA ALA A 214 25.13 -1.14 13.75
C ALA A 214 24.62 0.19 14.36
N ALA A 215 23.34 0.52 14.14
CA ALA A 215 22.68 1.69 14.70
C ALA A 215 22.01 1.45 16.07
N GLY A 216 22.14 0.26 16.68
CA GLY A 216 21.54 -0.06 17.99
C GLY A 216 20.01 -0.12 17.98
N ARG A 217 19.38 -0.35 16.82
CA ARG A 217 17.91 -0.39 16.67
C ARG A 217 17.46 -1.82 16.42
N SER A 218 16.66 -2.38 17.34
CA SER A 218 16.01 -3.68 17.14
C SER A 218 14.73 -3.50 16.31
N CYS A 219 14.80 -3.88 15.03
CA CYS A 219 13.63 -3.95 14.16
C CYS A 219 12.89 -5.27 14.40
N ALA A 220 12.05 -5.32 15.44
CA ALA A 220 11.06 -6.38 15.56
C ALA A 220 9.97 -6.13 14.50
N GLY A 221 10.08 -6.84 13.37
CA GLY A 221 9.10 -6.80 12.29
C GLY A 221 9.23 -5.57 11.40
N PHE A 222 10.02 -5.69 10.33
CA PHE A 222 9.79 -4.84 9.16
C PHE A 222 8.43 -5.24 8.55
N PRO A 223 7.46 -4.32 8.40
CA PRO A 223 6.63 -4.36 7.23
C PRO A 223 7.59 -4.21 6.05
N LEU A 224 7.64 -5.16 5.13
CA LEU A 224 8.13 -4.84 3.78
C LEU A 224 7.20 -3.72 3.28
N HIS A 225 7.59 -2.45 3.44
CA HIS A 225 6.83 -1.36 2.84
C HIS A 225 6.98 -1.57 1.33
N PRO A 226 5.88 -1.73 0.56
CA PRO A 226 5.95 -1.88 -0.89
C PRO A 226 6.72 -0.74 -1.56
N TRP A 227 6.78 0.41 -0.90
CA TRP A 227 7.48 1.61 -1.32
C TRP A 227 9.00 1.50 -1.25
N ASP A 228 9.58 0.66 -0.40
CA ASP A 228 11.05 0.49 -0.31
C ASP A 228 11.59 -0.28 -1.53
N VAL A 229 10.78 -1.20 -2.06
CA VAL A 229 11.08 -1.92 -3.31
C VAL A 229 10.92 -1.02 -4.53
N TRP A 230 10.07 0.01 -4.45
CA TRP A 230 9.83 0.96 -5.54
C TRP A 230 10.79 2.16 -5.51
N GLY A 231 11.18 2.66 -4.33
CA GLY A 231 12.12 3.75 -4.14
C GLY A 231 13.53 3.42 -4.64
N ALA A 232 13.94 2.14 -4.52
CA ALA A 232 15.20 1.64 -5.08
C ALA A 232 15.26 1.70 -6.62
N HIS A 233 14.10 1.72 -7.32
CA HIS A 233 14.05 1.88 -8.77
C HIS A 233 13.83 3.34 -9.24
N ALA A 234 13.37 4.23 -8.36
CA ALA A 234 13.10 5.64 -8.67
C ALA A 234 14.23 6.61 -8.29
N GLY A 235 15.35 6.13 -7.73
CA GLY A 235 16.47 7.00 -7.35
C GLY A 235 16.18 7.94 -6.17
N ILE A 236 15.14 7.67 -5.39
CA ILE A 236 14.81 8.43 -4.18
C ILE A 236 15.15 7.56 -2.98
N ILE A 237 16.33 7.79 -2.41
CA ILE A 237 16.70 7.25 -1.10
C ILE A 237 15.90 8.05 -0.06
N TYR A 238 14.82 7.47 0.47
CA TYR A 238 14.23 7.98 1.70
C TYR A 238 15.08 7.49 2.89
N PRO A 239 15.53 8.38 3.79
CA PRO A 239 16.13 7.93 5.04
C PRO A 239 15.02 7.27 5.88
N GLY A 240 15.20 5.98 6.17
CA GLY A 240 14.25 5.21 6.97
C GLY A 240 14.06 5.81 8.37
N ASN A 241 12.81 6.05 8.75
CA ASN A 241 12.45 6.37 10.14
C ASN A 241 12.37 5.08 10.95
N CYS A 242 13.51 4.65 11.52
CA CYS A 242 13.52 3.63 12.55
C CYS A 242 13.09 4.26 13.90
N VAL A 243 11.90 3.90 14.40
CA VAL A 243 11.42 4.32 15.73
C VAL A 243 12.15 3.53 16.83
N PRO A 244 12.66 4.19 17.90
CA PRO A 244 13.41 3.52 18.96
C PRO A 244 12.53 2.61 19.85
N LEU A 245 13.10 1.46 20.26
CA LEU A 245 12.47 0.39 21.05
C LEU A 245 11.83 0.83 22.38
N LYS A 246 12.24 1.98 22.93
CA LYS A 246 11.62 2.56 24.14
C LYS A 246 10.15 2.94 23.93
N SER A 247 9.70 3.14 22.69
CA SER A 247 8.29 3.40 22.36
C SER A 247 7.43 2.13 22.43
N LEU A 248 7.96 0.96 22.05
CA LEU A 248 7.19 -0.29 22.01
C LEU A 248 6.96 -0.93 23.39
N GLY A 249 7.84 -0.66 24.36
CA GLY A 249 7.73 -1.19 25.73
C GLY A 249 6.77 -0.42 26.67
N GLY A 250 6.17 0.69 26.20
CA GLY A 250 5.29 1.54 27.01
C GLY A 250 3.83 1.58 26.57
N VAL A 251 3.52 1.22 25.32
CA VAL A 251 2.16 1.37 24.75
C VAL A 251 1.22 0.25 25.17
N TRP A 252 1.73 -0.91 25.61
CA TRP A 252 0.91 -2.05 26.04
C TRP A 252 0.40 -1.98 27.50
N LEU A 253 0.84 -1.00 28.31
CA LEU A 253 0.44 -0.92 29.72
C LEU A 253 0.30 0.51 30.28
N LYS A 254 0.07 1.52 29.43
CA LYS A 254 -0.15 2.89 29.92
C LYS A 254 -1.00 3.78 29.01
N LEU A 255 -2.15 3.28 28.57
CA LEU A 255 -3.27 4.14 28.20
C LEU A 255 -4.37 3.93 29.24
N HIS A 256 -4.12 4.47 30.43
CA HIS A 256 -5.21 4.88 31.31
C HIS A 256 -5.98 5.95 30.54
N LEU A 257 -7.23 5.60 30.24
CA LEU A 257 -8.35 6.48 29.98
C LEU A 257 -8.22 7.77 30.82
N GLU A 258 -8.01 8.92 30.19
CA GLU A 258 -8.38 10.26 30.68
C GLU A 258 -7.85 11.30 29.68
N ASN A 259 -8.73 11.78 28.78
CA ASN A 259 -8.72 13.12 28.14
C ASN A 259 -9.45 13.21 26.77
N CYS A 260 -10.09 12.15 26.28
CA CYS A 260 -11.02 12.26 25.14
C CYS A 260 -12.47 11.85 25.46
N SER A 261 -12.75 11.40 26.69
CA SER A 261 -14.09 10.98 27.14
C SER A 261 -15.03 12.14 27.48
N ASP A 262 -14.51 13.36 27.66
CA ASP A 262 -15.30 14.48 28.20
C ASP A 262 -16.16 15.23 27.16
N PHE A 263 -16.15 14.79 25.90
CA PHE A 263 -16.96 15.39 24.83
C PHE A 263 -18.05 14.48 24.24
N LEU A 264 -18.25 13.28 24.79
CA LEU A 264 -19.20 12.29 24.24
C LEU A 264 -20.37 11.91 25.18
N VAL A 265 -20.82 12.81 26.05
CA VAL A 265 -22.10 12.64 26.75
C VAL A 265 -23.00 13.86 26.53
N PRO A 266 -24.10 13.74 25.77
CA PRO A 266 -25.21 14.67 25.89
C PRO A 266 -25.91 14.41 27.22
N SER A 267 -26.01 15.46 28.04
CA SER A 267 -26.81 15.53 29.26
C SER A 267 -28.20 14.90 29.04
N ALA A 268 -28.48 13.83 29.77
CA ALA A 268 -29.83 13.35 30.02
C ALA A 268 -30.22 13.77 31.45
N ALA A 269 -30.90 14.92 31.55
CA ALA A 269 -31.82 15.33 32.60
C ALA A 269 -32.47 16.64 32.16
#